data_AF-A0A1D2QUY0-F1
#
_entry.id   AF-A0A1D2QUY0-F1
#
_cell.length_a   1.000
_cell.length_b   1.000
_cell.length_c   1.000
_cell.angle_alpha   90.00
_cell.angle_beta   90.00
_cell.angle_gamma   90.00
#
_symmetry.space_group_name_H-M   'P 1'
#
loop_
_entity.id
_entity.type
_entity.pdbx_description
1 polymer ?
#
loop_
_entity_poly.entity_id
_entity_poly.type
_entity_poly.pdbx_seq_one_letter_code
_entity_poly.pdbx_strand_id
1 'polypeptide(L)'
;MAGNENMLKGHLKKVDDILKKGNYIGSFKQLDVAKDYAKRNKIENITVAGKEVRAVEEMERMTLEVVKFALKNGQYKIARYALDRAKEYAKLNRIDDADEIEKLDRQVDTKAAITIFKIAKQDFANKKYNDALKNLKEADKFAVKAEGKVPPLFNDLRLKIYVESITGKINESEKLVAEGKKTDAANELAFISYDIDEARTKLGDNPEIEGLAKKIEEMKKAVEN
;
A
#
# COMPACT_ATOMS: atom_id res chain seq x y z
N MET A 1 0.77 53.46 0.46
CA MET A 1 1.19 52.12 0.94
C MET A 1 0.14 51.49 1.87
N ALA A 2 -0.42 52.21 2.84
CA ALA A 2 -1.43 51.69 3.79
C ALA A 2 -2.67 51.00 3.15
N GLY A 3 -3.15 51.48 1.99
CA GLY A 3 -4.28 50.86 1.28
C GLY A 3 -4.00 49.45 0.75
N ASN A 4 -2.76 49.20 0.30
CA ASN A 4 -2.38 47.90 -0.27
C ASN A 4 -2.19 46.86 0.84
N GLU A 5 -1.64 47.24 1.97
CA GLU A 5 -1.52 46.36 3.14
C GLU A 5 -2.89 45.96 3.72
N ASN A 6 -3.86 46.89 3.73
CA ASN A 6 -5.22 46.59 4.21
C ASN A 6 -5.95 45.60 3.29
N MET A 7 -5.77 45.70 1.97
CA MET A 7 -6.31 44.72 1.02
C MET A 7 -5.64 43.34 1.18
N LEU A 8 -4.32 43.29 1.36
CA LEU A 8 -3.62 42.03 1.64
C LEU A 8 -4.12 41.38 2.94
N LYS A 9 -4.29 42.17 4.02
CA LYS A 9 -4.92 41.71 5.27
C LYS A 9 -6.33 41.17 5.05
N GLY A 10 -7.12 41.79 4.16
CA GLY A 10 -8.44 41.31 3.77
C GLY A 10 -8.41 39.94 3.09
N HIS A 11 -7.51 39.73 2.13
CA HIS A 11 -7.31 38.43 1.49
C HIS A 11 -6.85 37.36 2.48
N LEU A 12 -5.91 37.71 3.36
CA LEU A 12 -5.41 36.82 4.39
C LEU A 12 -6.47 36.50 5.46
N LYS A 13 -7.37 37.43 5.78
CA LYS A 13 -8.51 37.15 6.67
C LYS A 13 -9.48 36.13 6.05
N LYS A 14 -9.73 36.23 4.73
CA LYS A 14 -10.54 35.24 4.00
C LYS A 14 -9.90 33.86 4.04
N VAL A 15 -8.56 33.74 3.95
CA VAL A 15 -7.86 32.47 4.15
C VAL A 15 -8.21 31.88 5.52
N ASP A 16 -8.09 32.65 6.61
CA ASP A 16 -8.41 32.17 7.96
C ASP A 16 -9.88 31.76 8.11
N ASP A 17 -10.80 32.55 7.56
CA ASP A 17 -12.24 32.28 7.65
C ASP A 17 -12.62 31.00 6.86
N ILE A 18 -11.91 30.72 5.77
CA ILE A 18 -12.08 29.49 4.99
C ILE A 18 -11.46 28.29 5.71
N LEU A 19 -10.27 28.45 6.30
CA LEU A 19 -9.61 27.44 7.14
C LEU A 19 -10.49 27.03 8.33
N LYS A 20 -11.05 28.00 9.06
CA LYS A 20 -11.99 27.74 10.18
C LYS A 20 -13.23 26.93 9.79
N LYS A 21 -13.64 26.99 8.52
CA LYS A 21 -14.77 26.25 7.97
C LYS A 21 -14.38 24.87 7.43
N GLY A 22 -13.11 24.49 7.52
CA GLY A 22 -12.60 23.22 7.02
C GLY A 22 -12.51 23.12 5.49
N ASN A 23 -12.58 24.23 4.75
CA ASN A 23 -12.54 24.24 3.29
C ASN A 23 -11.13 24.55 2.75
N TYR A 24 -10.21 23.61 2.92
CA TYR A 24 -8.78 23.81 2.68
C TYR A 24 -8.40 24.03 1.20
N ILE A 25 -9.12 23.41 0.26
CA ILE A 25 -8.94 23.70 -1.18
C ILE A 25 -9.31 25.17 -1.45
N GLY A 26 -10.37 25.67 -0.81
CA GLY A 26 -10.73 27.07 -0.86
C GLY A 26 -9.67 27.99 -0.26
N SER A 27 -9.00 27.58 0.83
CA SER A 27 -7.98 28.40 1.47
C SER A 27 -6.73 28.54 0.61
N PHE A 28 -6.28 27.47 -0.07
CA PHE A 28 -5.19 27.56 -1.05
C PHE A 28 -5.49 28.52 -2.21
N LYS A 29 -6.68 28.41 -2.82
CA LYS A 29 -7.10 29.33 -3.89
C LYS A 29 -7.07 30.78 -3.42
N GLN A 30 -7.50 31.03 -2.18
CA GLN A 30 -7.51 32.38 -1.62
C GLN A 30 -6.12 32.89 -1.23
N LEU A 31 -5.21 31.98 -0.88
CA LEU A 31 -3.81 32.23 -0.58
C LEU A 31 -3.02 32.58 -1.85
N ASP A 32 -3.28 31.90 -2.97
CA ASP A 32 -2.71 32.25 -4.29
C ASP A 32 -3.11 33.68 -4.70
N VAL A 33 -4.37 34.06 -4.48
CA VAL A 33 -4.83 35.44 -4.69
C VAL A 33 -4.07 36.43 -3.80
N ALA A 34 -3.80 36.07 -2.53
CA ALA A 34 -3.03 36.92 -1.61
C ALA A 34 -1.57 37.08 -2.06
N LYS A 35 -0.93 36.01 -2.56
CA LYS A 35 0.43 36.03 -3.12
C LYS A 35 0.53 36.91 -4.34
N ASP A 36 -0.37 36.70 -5.30
CA ASP A 36 -0.43 37.45 -6.53
C ASP A 36 -0.58 38.94 -6.25
N TYR A 37 -1.42 39.27 -5.27
CA TYR A 37 -1.61 40.64 -4.82
C TYR A 37 -0.34 41.22 -4.19
N ALA A 38 0.28 40.51 -3.25
CA ALA A 38 1.50 40.97 -2.59
C ALA A 38 2.67 41.17 -3.59
N LYS A 39 2.84 40.22 -4.53
CA LYS A 39 3.84 40.28 -5.61
C LYS A 39 3.61 41.49 -6.51
N ARG A 40 2.38 41.72 -6.97
CA ARG A 40 2.03 42.88 -7.81
C ARG A 40 2.28 44.22 -7.10
N ASN A 41 2.14 44.25 -5.78
CA ASN A 41 2.27 45.46 -4.99
C ASN A 41 3.63 45.60 -4.28
N LYS A 42 4.60 44.71 -4.55
CA LYS A 42 5.94 44.68 -3.94
C LYS A 42 5.92 44.72 -2.41
N ILE A 43 4.94 44.03 -1.80
CA ILE A 43 4.83 43.90 -0.34
C ILE A 43 5.71 42.74 0.11
N GLU A 44 6.60 42.99 1.07
CA GLU A 44 7.48 41.97 1.64
C GLU A 44 6.65 40.90 2.37
N ASN A 45 6.81 39.64 1.96
CA ASN A 45 5.70 38.67 1.98
C ASN A 45 5.74 37.68 3.16
N ILE A 46 6.28 38.09 4.32
CA ILE A 46 6.44 37.23 5.50
C ILE A 46 5.08 36.77 6.06
N THR A 47 4.06 37.65 6.05
CA THR A 47 2.72 37.34 6.55
C THR A 47 1.97 36.35 5.67
N VAL A 48 2.16 36.40 4.34
CA VAL A 48 1.56 35.42 3.42
C VAL A 48 2.23 34.07 3.61
N ALA A 49 3.57 34.04 3.66
CA ALA A 49 4.36 32.84 3.93
C ALA A 49 3.91 32.12 5.22
N GLY A 50 3.75 32.87 6.32
CA GLY A 50 3.28 32.30 7.60
C GLY A 50 1.86 31.72 7.55
N LYS A 51 0.96 32.28 6.73
CA LYS A 51 -0.38 31.71 6.54
C LYS A 51 -0.40 30.48 5.65
N GLU A 52 0.54 30.37 4.71
CA GLU A 52 0.71 29.14 3.94
C GLU A 52 1.16 27.99 4.81
N VAL A 53 2.16 28.26 5.64
CA VAL A 53 2.71 27.28 6.58
C VAL A 53 1.57 26.76 7.45
N ARG A 54 0.79 27.65 8.06
CA ARG A 54 -0.37 27.27 8.89
C ARG A 54 -1.45 26.51 8.13
N ALA A 55 -1.77 26.91 6.90
CA ALA A 55 -2.79 26.21 6.11
C ALA A 55 -2.38 24.76 5.79
N VAL A 56 -1.12 24.57 5.42
CA VAL A 56 -0.55 23.26 5.10
C VAL A 56 -0.36 22.40 6.36
N GLU A 57 0.03 22.97 7.50
CA GLU A 57 0.03 22.28 8.80
C GLU A 57 -1.37 21.77 9.18
N GLU A 58 -2.41 22.60 9.01
CA GLU A 58 -3.79 22.19 9.29
C GLU A 58 -4.28 21.09 8.34
N MET A 59 -3.88 21.14 7.06
CA MET A 59 -4.16 20.10 6.08
C MET A 59 -3.46 18.79 6.37
N GLU A 60 -2.18 18.83 6.74
CA GLU A 60 -1.45 17.66 7.20
C GLU A 60 -2.18 17.03 8.38
N ARG A 61 -2.42 17.81 9.45
CA ARG A 61 -3.11 17.32 10.65
C ARG A 61 -4.45 16.68 10.34
N MET A 62 -5.29 17.32 9.52
CA MET A 62 -6.57 16.74 9.13
C MET A 62 -6.44 15.48 8.29
N THR A 63 -5.44 15.45 7.41
CA THR A 63 -5.17 14.27 6.60
C THR A 63 -4.74 13.10 7.50
N LEU A 64 -3.91 13.35 8.52
CA LEU A 64 -3.56 12.36 9.54
C LEU A 64 -4.79 11.89 10.33
N GLU A 65 -5.74 12.76 10.66
CA GLU A 65 -7.02 12.36 11.27
C GLU A 65 -7.86 11.48 10.33
N VAL A 66 -7.89 11.76 9.02
CA VAL A 66 -8.52 10.88 8.02
C VAL A 66 -7.83 9.52 7.97
N VAL A 67 -6.49 9.46 8.06
CA VAL A 67 -5.75 8.19 8.16
C VAL A 67 -6.22 7.40 9.37
N LYS A 68 -6.23 8.01 10.57
CA LYS A 68 -6.67 7.38 11.82
C LYS A 68 -8.12 6.88 11.72
N PHE A 69 -9.02 7.70 11.18
CA PHE A 69 -10.42 7.33 10.97
C PHE A 69 -10.55 6.14 10.00
N ALA A 70 -9.87 6.18 8.86
CA ALA A 70 -9.90 5.11 7.88
C ALA A 70 -9.34 3.78 8.43
N LEU A 71 -8.26 3.84 9.21
CA LEU A 71 -7.68 2.69 9.91
C LEU A 71 -8.68 2.06 10.89
N LYS A 72 -9.34 2.89 11.71
CA LYS A 72 -10.39 2.44 12.66
C LYS A 72 -11.53 1.72 11.95
N ASN A 73 -11.89 2.16 10.75
CA ASN A 73 -12.97 1.59 9.94
C ASN A 73 -12.52 0.49 8.96
N GLY A 74 -11.24 0.08 8.98
CA GLY A 74 -10.74 -0.98 8.10
C GLY A 74 -10.54 -0.60 6.64
N GLN A 75 -10.57 0.69 6.33
CA GLN A 75 -10.46 1.22 4.97
C GLN A 75 -9.00 1.52 4.60
N TYR A 76 -8.14 0.49 4.54
CA TYR A 76 -6.70 0.68 4.37
C TYR A 76 -6.32 1.45 3.08
N LYS A 77 -7.08 1.30 1.98
CA LYS A 77 -6.83 2.03 0.73
C LYS A 77 -7.04 3.54 0.90
N ILE A 78 -8.09 3.94 1.62
CA ILE A 78 -8.36 5.34 1.95
C ILE A 78 -7.28 5.86 2.89
N ALA A 79 -6.90 5.06 3.90
CA ALA A 79 -5.82 5.40 4.82
C ALA A 79 -4.47 5.59 4.09
N ARG A 80 -4.14 4.72 3.13
CA ARG A 80 -2.93 4.83 2.29
C ARG A 80 -2.94 6.12 1.47
N TYR A 81 -4.03 6.38 0.76
CA TYR A 81 -4.18 7.61 -0.03
C TYR A 81 -4.02 8.87 0.82
N ALA A 82 -4.69 8.92 1.98
CA ALA A 82 -4.57 10.04 2.90
C ALA A 82 -3.13 10.17 3.44
N LEU A 83 -2.49 9.07 3.83
CA LEU A 83 -1.13 9.12 4.35
C LEU A 83 -0.12 9.64 3.31
N ASP A 84 -0.28 9.24 2.04
CA ASP A 84 0.58 9.74 0.96
C ASP A 84 0.42 11.27 0.78
N ARG A 85 -0.80 11.80 0.94
CA ARG A 85 -1.05 13.25 0.97
C ARG A 85 -0.45 13.94 2.19
N ALA A 86 -0.57 13.35 3.38
CA ALA A 86 0.05 13.90 4.59
C ALA A 86 1.57 14.01 4.43
N LYS A 87 2.23 12.98 3.87
CA LYS A 87 3.65 12.99 3.53
C LYS A 87 4.04 14.08 2.53
N GLU A 88 3.18 14.36 1.54
CA GLU A 88 3.39 15.47 0.60
C GLU A 88 3.35 16.82 1.32
N TYR A 89 2.37 17.04 2.21
CA TYR A 89 2.24 18.27 2.99
C TYR A 89 3.42 18.48 3.95
N ALA A 90 3.83 17.44 4.68
CA ALA A 90 4.98 17.49 5.59
C ALA A 90 6.26 17.94 4.87
N LYS A 91 6.52 17.38 3.67
CA LYS A 91 7.67 17.72 2.83
C LYS A 91 7.66 19.17 2.35
N LEU A 92 6.49 19.69 1.98
CA LEU A 92 6.36 21.06 1.47
C LEU A 92 6.72 22.11 2.52
N ASN A 93 6.49 21.81 3.80
CA ASN A 93 6.67 22.78 4.88
C ASN A 93 7.81 22.49 5.84
N ARG A 94 8.56 21.38 5.67
CA ARG A 94 9.55 20.92 6.65
C ARG A 94 8.94 20.74 8.05
N ILE A 95 7.70 20.26 8.10
CA ILE A 95 7.02 19.90 9.35
C ILE A 95 7.67 18.62 9.88
N ASP A 96 8.05 18.65 11.15
CA ASP A 96 8.80 17.56 11.81
C ASP A 96 7.84 16.58 12.51
N ASP A 97 6.94 15.96 11.74
CA ASP A 97 6.00 14.93 12.21
C ASP A 97 6.42 13.52 11.74
N ALA A 98 7.73 13.33 11.49
CA ALA A 98 8.28 12.11 10.90
C ALA A 98 7.89 10.84 11.69
N ASP A 99 7.94 10.91 13.02
CA ASP A 99 7.61 9.78 13.91
C ASP A 99 6.13 9.38 13.82
N GLU A 100 5.21 10.34 13.77
CA GLU A 100 3.77 10.05 13.66
C GLU A 100 3.43 9.48 12.29
N ILE A 101 3.99 10.06 11.22
CA ILE A 101 3.83 9.58 9.85
C ILE A 101 4.36 8.14 9.73
N GLU A 102 5.55 7.85 10.25
CA GLU A 102 6.15 6.51 10.18
C GLU A 102 5.34 5.49 10.99
N LYS A 103 4.85 5.88 12.17
CA LYS A 103 3.94 5.04 12.97
C LYS A 103 2.65 4.73 12.21
N LEU A 104 2.02 5.72 11.58
CA LEU A 104 0.80 5.53 10.80
C LEU A 104 1.06 4.71 9.54
N ASP A 105 2.21 4.86 8.90
CA ASP A 105 2.61 4.06 7.74
C ASP A 105 2.63 2.57 8.04
N ARG A 106 3.28 2.19 9.14
CA ARG A 106 3.29 0.80 9.62
C ARG A 106 1.89 0.29 9.95
N GLN A 107 1.00 1.13 10.50
CA GLN A 107 -0.38 0.74 10.78
C GLN A 107 -1.18 0.51 9.50
N VAL A 108 -0.99 1.36 8.48
CA VAL A 108 -1.62 1.18 7.16
C VAL A 108 -1.16 -0.13 6.53
N ASP A 109 0.14 -0.42 6.54
CA ASP A 109 0.67 -1.67 5.99
C ASP A 109 0.19 -2.90 6.77
N THR A 110 0.17 -2.84 8.11
CA THR A 110 -0.40 -3.91 8.94
C THR A 110 -1.87 -4.17 8.57
N LYS A 111 -2.66 -3.10 8.40
CA LYS A 111 -4.07 -3.21 8.06
C LYS A 111 -4.28 -3.76 6.64
N ALA A 112 -3.44 -3.36 5.69
CA ALA A 112 -3.43 -3.87 4.33
C ALA A 112 -3.15 -5.39 4.32
N ALA A 113 -2.08 -5.83 4.99
CA ALA A 113 -1.70 -7.23 5.10
C ALA A 113 -2.84 -8.09 5.66
N ILE A 114 -3.44 -7.69 6.79
CA ILE A 114 -4.56 -8.41 7.40
C ILE A 114 -5.78 -8.45 6.46
N THR A 115 -6.09 -7.34 5.79
CA THR A 115 -7.27 -7.27 4.90
C THR A 115 -7.09 -8.19 3.70
N ILE A 116 -5.94 -8.13 3.04
CA ILE A 116 -5.64 -8.94 1.86
C ILE A 116 -5.53 -10.42 2.24
N PHE A 117 -4.97 -10.74 3.41
CA PHE A 117 -4.95 -12.12 3.89
C PHE A 117 -6.36 -12.69 4.08
N LYS A 118 -7.32 -11.89 4.59
CA LYS A 118 -8.73 -12.33 4.68
C LYS A 118 -9.31 -12.64 3.30
N ILE A 119 -8.94 -11.88 2.27
CA ILE A 119 -9.34 -12.16 0.88
C ILE A 119 -8.72 -13.49 0.42
N ALA A 120 -7.42 -13.71 0.65
CA ALA A 120 -6.76 -14.98 0.33
C ALA A 120 -7.46 -16.18 1.00
N LYS A 121 -7.87 -16.02 2.27
CA LYS A 121 -8.67 -17.03 2.99
C LYS A 121 -10.02 -17.30 2.34
N GLN A 122 -10.71 -16.25 1.88
CA GLN A 122 -11.98 -16.40 1.17
C GLN A 122 -11.81 -17.09 -0.18
N ASP A 123 -10.79 -16.71 -0.95
CA ASP A 123 -10.47 -17.35 -2.22
C ASP A 123 -10.13 -18.83 -2.03
N PHE A 124 -9.35 -19.16 -0.99
CA PHE A 124 -9.05 -20.53 -0.63
C PHE A 124 -10.31 -21.33 -0.28
N ALA A 125 -11.20 -20.77 0.55
CA ALA A 125 -12.47 -21.41 0.89
C ALA A 125 -13.37 -21.63 -0.34
N ASN A 126 -13.26 -20.75 -1.35
CA ASN A 126 -13.95 -20.85 -2.63
C ASN A 126 -13.20 -21.70 -3.66
N LYS A 127 -12.15 -22.42 -3.26
CA LYS A 127 -11.29 -23.26 -4.13
C LYS A 127 -10.63 -22.50 -5.29
N LYS A 128 -10.46 -21.18 -5.16
CA LYS A 128 -9.73 -20.32 -6.11
C LYS A 128 -8.26 -20.25 -5.72
N TYR A 129 -7.55 -21.37 -5.79
CA TYR A 129 -6.23 -21.50 -5.18
C TYR A 129 -5.17 -20.56 -5.77
N ASN A 130 -5.21 -20.28 -7.08
CA ASN A 130 -4.29 -19.32 -7.70
C ASN A 130 -4.56 -17.87 -7.26
N ASP A 131 -5.84 -17.48 -7.11
CA ASP A 131 -6.20 -16.17 -6.55
C ASP A 131 -5.80 -16.08 -5.08
N ALA A 132 -6.02 -17.16 -4.32
CA ALA A 132 -5.60 -17.26 -2.92
C ALA A 132 -4.09 -17.11 -2.77
N LEU A 133 -3.30 -17.77 -3.61
CA LEU A 133 -1.84 -17.65 -3.62
C LEU A 133 -1.40 -16.23 -3.99
N LYS A 134 -1.99 -15.63 -5.03
CA LYS A 134 -1.71 -14.24 -5.42
C LYS A 134 -1.99 -13.26 -4.28
N ASN A 135 -3.14 -13.38 -3.63
CA ASN A 135 -3.51 -12.52 -2.50
C ASN A 135 -2.62 -12.77 -1.28
N LEU A 136 -2.23 -14.03 -1.01
CA LEU A 136 -1.27 -14.36 0.04
C LEU A 136 0.08 -13.67 -0.18
N LYS A 137 0.64 -13.76 -1.40
CA LYS A 137 1.89 -13.07 -1.77
C LYS A 137 1.79 -11.56 -1.63
N GLU A 138 0.64 -10.98 -1.98
CA GLU A 138 0.43 -9.54 -1.81
C GLU A 138 0.33 -9.15 -0.34
N ALA A 139 -0.35 -9.95 0.50
CA ALA A 139 -0.38 -9.72 1.95
C ALA A 139 1.02 -9.76 2.56
N ASP A 140 1.89 -10.67 2.10
CA ASP A 140 3.28 -10.77 2.54
C ASP A 140 4.10 -9.52 2.27
N LYS A 141 3.93 -8.89 1.10
CA LYS A 141 4.64 -7.64 0.78
C LYS A 141 4.31 -6.55 1.79
N PHE A 142 3.04 -6.42 2.17
CA PHE A 142 2.63 -5.48 3.21
C PHE A 142 3.10 -5.90 4.60
N ALA A 143 3.15 -7.20 4.89
CA ALA A 143 3.63 -7.71 6.17
C ALA A 143 5.12 -7.40 6.42
N VAL A 144 5.96 -7.50 5.37
CA VAL A 144 7.37 -7.12 5.42
C VAL A 144 7.52 -5.63 5.71
N LYS A 145 6.74 -4.76 5.04
CA LYS A 145 6.76 -3.32 5.28
C LYS A 145 6.26 -2.93 6.68
N ALA A 146 5.38 -3.74 7.26
CA ALA A 146 4.91 -3.61 8.63
C ALA A 146 5.92 -4.12 9.70
N GLU A 147 7.16 -4.44 9.31
CA GLU A 147 8.23 -4.96 10.20
C GLU A 147 7.80 -6.22 10.97
N GLY A 148 7.04 -7.12 10.32
CA GLY A 148 6.68 -8.40 10.93
C GLY A 148 5.63 -8.33 12.04
N LYS A 149 4.95 -7.20 12.25
CA LYS A 149 3.81 -7.08 13.19
C LYS A 149 2.53 -7.79 12.72
N VAL A 150 2.64 -8.61 11.68
CA VAL A 150 1.53 -9.40 11.14
C VAL A 150 1.48 -10.73 11.90
N PRO A 151 0.30 -11.18 12.39
CA PRO A 151 0.20 -12.35 13.24
C PRO A 151 0.80 -13.64 12.61
N PRO A 152 1.51 -14.47 13.38
CA PRO A 152 1.96 -15.81 12.97
C PRO A 152 0.83 -16.79 12.60
N LEU A 153 -0.43 -16.43 12.91
CA LEU A 153 -1.69 -17.14 12.66
C LEU A 153 -1.98 -17.49 11.18
N PHE A 154 -0.99 -17.29 10.31
CA PHE A 154 -1.10 -17.43 8.86
C PHE A 154 -0.26 -18.57 8.30
N ASN A 155 0.60 -19.23 9.08
CA ASN A 155 1.49 -20.25 8.54
C ASN A 155 0.75 -21.52 8.09
N ASP A 156 -0.26 -21.99 8.84
CA ASP A 156 -1.03 -23.18 8.44
C ASP A 156 -1.84 -22.95 7.17
N LEU A 157 -2.49 -21.78 7.05
CA LEU A 157 -3.24 -21.45 5.84
C LEU A 157 -2.31 -21.16 4.67
N ARG A 158 -1.15 -20.54 4.92
CA ARG A 158 -0.10 -20.32 3.93
C ARG A 158 0.37 -21.64 3.34
N LEU A 159 0.69 -22.62 4.18
CA LEU A 159 1.07 -23.97 3.73
C LEU A 159 -0.03 -24.58 2.84
N LYS A 160 -1.28 -24.57 3.31
CA LYS A 160 -2.42 -25.11 2.54
C LYS A 160 -2.60 -24.42 1.19
N ILE A 161 -2.50 -23.08 1.14
CA ILE A 161 -2.60 -22.31 -0.10
C ILE A 161 -1.48 -22.70 -1.07
N TYR A 162 -0.23 -22.79 -0.60
CA TYR A 162 0.89 -23.22 -1.45
C TYR A 162 0.68 -24.63 -1.98
N VAL A 163 0.36 -25.59 -1.11
CA VAL A 163 0.19 -27.00 -1.48
C VAL A 163 -0.92 -27.17 -2.52
N GLU A 164 -2.10 -26.58 -2.29
CA GLU A 164 -3.22 -26.71 -3.22
C GLU A 164 -2.97 -25.98 -4.56
N SER A 165 -2.38 -24.78 -4.54
CA SER A 165 -2.07 -24.05 -5.77
C SER A 165 -1.01 -24.75 -6.61
N ILE A 166 0.08 -25.20 -5.98
CA ILE A 166 1.17 -25.95 -6.66
C ILE A 166 0.64 -27.29 -7.20
N THR A 167 -0.14 -28.02 -6.41
CA THR A 167 -0.76 -29.29 -6.85
C THR A 167 -1.63 -29.08 -8.08
N GLY A 168 -2.43 -28.01 -8.11
CA GLY A 168 -3.23 -27.64 -9.28
C GLY A 168 -2.39 -27.45 -10.54
N LYS A 169 -1.31 -26.67 -10.45
CA LYS A 169 -0.40 -26.43 -11.58
C LYS A 169 0.38 -27.67 -12.01
N ILE A 170 0.75 -28.53 -11.08
CA ILE A 170 1.37 -29.84 -11.39
C ILE A 170 0.40 -30.67 -12.23
N ASN A 171 -0.88 -30.77 -11.83
CA ASN A 171 -1.87 -31.54 -12.57
C ASN A 171 -2.14 -30.95 -13.97
N GLU A 172 -2.07 -29.62 -14.13
CA GLU A 172 -2.13 -28.97 -15.45
C GLU A 172 -0.90 -29.31 -16.30
N SER A 173 0.30 -29.27 -15.70
CA SER A 173 1.54 -29.67 -16.37
C SER A 173 1.50 -31.14 -16.82
N GLU A 174 0.97 -32.05 -16.00
CA GLU A 174 0.80 -33.46 -16.35
C GLU A 174 -0.09 -33.64 -17.59
N LYS A 175 -1.16 -32.85 -17.70
CA LYS A 175 -2.02 -32.86 -18.90
C LYS A 175 -1.28 -32.38 -20.13
N LEU A 176 -0.50 -31.29 -20.02
CA LEU A 176 0.32 -30.80 -21.14
C LEU A 176 1.32 -31.85 -21.62
N VAL A 177 1.95 -32.59 -20.70
CA VAL A 177 2.83 -33.72 -21.04
C VAL A 177 2.07 -34.81 -21.77
N ALA A 178 0.90 -35.23 -21.25
CA ALA A 178 0.07 -36.25 -21.87
C ALA A 178 -0.43 -35.85 -23.28
N GLU A 179 -0.65 -34.55 -23.51
CA GLU A 179 -1.02 -33.98 -24.81
C GLU A 179 0.18 -33.81 -25.77
N GLY A 180 1.40 -34.16 -25.35
CA GLY A 180 2.62 -33.98 -26.14
C GLY A 180 3.13 -32.53 -26.22
N LYS A 181 2.53 -31.60 -25.46
CA LYS A 181 2.91 -30.18 -25.39
C LYS A 181 4.08 -29.97 -24.43
N LYS A 182 5.20 -30.63 -24.73
CA LYS A 182 6.39 -30.68 -23.86
C LYS A 182 6.96 -29.30 -23.54
N THR A 183 7.04 -28.39 -24.53
CA THR A 183 7.54 -27.03 -24.31
C THR A 183 6.66 -26.24 -23.34
N ASP A 184 5.34 -26.35 -23.47
CA ASP A 184 4.40 -25.65 -22.58
C ASP A 184 4.50 -26.21 -21.16
N ALA A 185 4.59 -27.54 -21.02
CA ALA A 185 4.82 -28.19 -19.74
C ALA A 185 6.14 -27.76 -19.08
N ALA A 186 7.23 -27.67 -19.85
CA ALA A 186 8.53 -27.22 -19.34
C ALA A 186 8.45 -25.78 -18.78
N ASN A 187 7.79 -24.88 -19.51
CA ASN A 187 7.60 -23.50 -19.08
C ASN A 187 6.79 -23.42 -17.78
N GLU A 188 5.70 -24.18 -17.66
CA GLU A 188 4.88 -24.21 -16.45
C GLU A 188 5.67 -24.77 -15.25
N LEU A 189 6.41 -25.86 -15.42
CA LEU A 189 7.26 -26.44 -14.38
C LEU A 189 8.34 -25.48 -13.86
N ALA A 190 8.85 -24.58 -14.71
CA ALA A 190 9.77 -23.53 -14.28
C ALA A 190 9.09 -22.51 -13.35
N PHE A 191 7.85 -22.10 -13.66
CA PHE A 191 7.07 -21.22 -12.78
C PHE A 191 6.69 -21.90 -11.45
N ILE A 192 6.35 -23.19 -11.49
CA ILE A 192 6.04 -23.96 -10.27
C ILE A 192 7.29 -24.06 -9.37
N SER A 193 8.48 -24.23 -9.95
CA SER A 193 9.74 -24.27 -9.19
C SER A 193 9.98 -22.98 -8.40
N TYR A 194 9.66 -21.81 -8.97
CA TYR A 194 9.72 -20.54 -8.26
C TYR A 194 8.77 -20.49 -7.05
N ASP A 195 7.54 -21.01 -7.21
CA ASP A 195 6.57 -21.06 -6.12
C ASP A 195 7.02 -22.00 -4.98
N ILE A 196 7.70 -23.12 -5.30
CA ILE A 196 8.33 -24.03 -4.32
C ILE A 196 9.42 -23.31 -3.51
N ASP A 197 10.34 -22.63 -4.19
CA ASP A 197 11.46 -21.96 -3.52
C ASP A 197 10.99 -20.81 -2.62
N GLU A 198 9.95 -20.10 -3.05
CA GLU A 198 9.28 -19.11 -2.21
C GLU A 198 8.61 -19.78 -0.99
N ALA A 199 7.90 -20.90 -1.19
CA ALA A 199 7.29 -21.65 -0.09
C ALA A 199 8.34 -22.10 0.94
N ARG A 200 9.47 -22.66 0.50
CA ARG A 200 10.61 -23.03 1.36
C ARG A 200 11.14 -21.85 2.16
N THR A 201 11.31 -20.70 1.50
CA THR A 201 11.79 -19.48 2.17
C THR A 201 10.83 -19.03 3.28
N LYS A 202 9.52 -19.21 3.10
CA LYS A 202 8.50 -18.76 4.05
C LYS A 202 8.14 -19.77 5.13
N LEU A 203 8.23 -21.07 4.82
CA LEU A 203 7.73 -22.17 5.66
C LEU A 203 8.86 -23.04 6.22
N GLY A 204 10.10 -22.83 5.79
CA GLY A 204 11.25 -23.67 6.13
C GLY A 204 11.16 -25.05 5.49
N ASP A 205 11.87 -26.01 6.09
CA ASP A 205 11.88 -27.41 5.66
C ASP A 205 10.53 -28.06 5.97
N ASN A 206 9.62 -28.02 5.00
CA ASN A 206 8.28 -28.59 5.13
C ASN A 206 8.13 -29.84 4.25
N PRO A 207 7.80 -31.02 4.83
CA PRO A 207 7.70 -32.27 4.08
C PRO A 207 6.71 -32.26 2.91
N GLU A 208 5.61 -31.50 3.01
CA GLU A 208 4.62 -31.40 1.92
C GLU A 208 5.21 -30.64 0.73
N ILE A 209 5.92 -29.53 1.00
CA ILE A 209 6.62 -28.75 -0.04
C ILE A 209 7.74 -29.59 -0.68
N GLU A 210 8.49 -30.36 0.11
CA GLU A 210 9.54 -31.25 -0.41
C GLU A 210 8.97 -32.39 -1.26
N GLY A 211 7.80 -32.92 -0.90
CA GLY A 211 7.09 -33.90 -1.72
C GLY A 211 6.73 -33.35 -3.10
N LEU A 212 6.21 -32.12 -3.15
CA LEU A 212 5.89 -31.43 -4.40
C LEU A 212 7.14 -31.12 -5.22
N ALA A 213 8.24 -30.70 -4.57
CA ALA A 213 9.51 -30.43 -5.23
C ALA A 213 10.07 -31.67 -5.94
N LYS A 214 10.05 -32.83 -5.28
CA LYS A 214 10.48 -34.10 -5.90
C LYS A 214 9.63 -34.46 -7.11
N LYS A 215 8.30 -34.29 -7.00
CA LYS A 215 7.39 -34.56 -8.12
C LYS A 215 7.70 -33.67 -9.34
N ILE A 216 7.99 -32.38 -9.12
CA ILE A 216 8.38 -31.46 -10.20
C ILE A 216 9.69 -31.90 -10.87
N GLU A 217 10.68 -32.34 -10.11
CA GLU A 217 11.95 -32.82 -10.67
C GLU A 217 11.80 -34.11 -11.50
N GLU A 218 10.91 -35.02 -11.08
CA GLU A 218 10.55 -36.19 -11.87
C GLU A 218 9.86 -35.79 -13.19
N MET A 219 8.95 -34.81 -13.14
CA MET A 219 8.28 -34.32 -14.34
C MET A 219 9.22 -33.60 -15.31
N LYS A 220 10.17 -32.79 -14.82
CA LYS A 220 11.16 -32.13 -15.68
C LYS A 220 11.93 -33.16 -16.53
N LYS A 221 12.39 -34.25 -15.90
CA LYS A 221 13.05 -35.36 -16.61
C LYS A 221 12.14 -36.01 -17.65
N ALA A 222 10.84 -36.13 -17.38
CA ALA A 222 9.88 -36.72 -18.32
C ALA A 222 9.63 -35.81 -19.54
N VAL A 223 9.82 -34.50 -19.41
CA VAL A 223 9.64 -33.53 -20.50
C VAL A 223 10.89 -33.41 -21.39
N GLU A 224 12.07 -33.68 -20.83
CA GLU A 224 13.36 -33.64 -21.55
C GLU A 224 13.63 -34.88 -22.42
N ASN A 225 12.99 -36.02 -22.11
CA ASN A 225 13.06 -37.26 -22.89
C ASN A 225 11.89 -37.37 -23.88
#